data_AF-W6KWQ6-F1
#
_entry.id   AF-W6KWQ6-F1
#
_cell.length_a   1.000
_cell.length_b   1.000
_cell.length_c   1.000
_cell.angle_alpha   90.00
_cell.angle_beta   90.00
_cell.angle_gamma   90.00
#
_symmetry.space_group_name_H-M   'P 1'
#
loop_
_entity.id
_entity.type
_entity.pdbx_description
1 polymer ?
#
loop_
_entity_poly.entity_id
_entity_poly.type
_entity_poly.pdbx_seq_one_letter_code
_entity_poly.pdbx_strand_id
1 'polypeptide(L)'
;MDLLAEELIQNLTILQQATSLNHADKINEAVKMYTAAMVRLDALIPNLSPELALLVRRNTEDVGRIIHLLRSSSSNQDEVSPYPTFPIQFSPVSIPMEVYKAPEQPGFRVYWLMRLLMRSIQSGAFLTPDLYVFREVWHQCGAAASLCFIEAKICYFSSLCSAMEPLTSMSAPGDMSKVLQALQKFSSCERELRETLQSCMEKREDAKSTRKTMWSLFSKMKKWRHQEGDIEVALSWACNVLEQAQLFEHWYIYFTQATLFRNRMSHQVKEIINTIQLITTQLYKGPCSLLLQDMITLVQRFQCKCRKSIVHLLPVGVELDPSGL
;
A
#
# COMPACT_ATOMS: atom_id res chain seq x y z
N MET A 1 24.98 27.85 56.21
CA MET A 1 24.15 27.00 55.33
C MET A 1 23.94 25.69 56.04
N ASP A 2 22.78 25.07 55.86
CA ASP A 2 22.47 23.78 56.46
C ASP A 2 23.44 22.73 55.91
N LEU A 3 24.14 21.97 56.77
CA LEU A 3 25.20 21.03 56.36
C LEU A 3 24.68 20.03 55.30
N LEU A 4 23.41 19.66 55.44
CA LEU A 4 22.68 18.79 54.54
C LEU A 4 22.40 19.43 53.16
N ALA A 5 22.22 20.74 53.10
CA ALA A 5 22.06 21.46 51.84
C ALA A 5 23.38 21.49 51.03
N GLU A 6 24.51 21.64 51.71
CA GLU A 6 25.83 21.58 51.07
C GLU A 6 26.13 20.18 50.51
N GLU A 7 25.78 19.12 51.24
CA GLU A 7 25.92 17.73 50.77
C GLU A 7 25.03 17.44 49.55
N LEU A 8 23.80 17.96 49.53
CA LEU A 8 22.91 17.85 48.35
C LEU A 8 23.50 18.55 47.13
N ILE A 9 24.03 19.78 47.29
CA ILE A 9 24.65 20.55 46.20
C ILE A 9 25.87 19.80 45.64
N GLN A 10 26.71 19.23 46.51
CA GLN A 10 27.87 18.45 46.07
C GLN A 10 27.46 17.22 45.27
N ASN A 11 26.45 16.48 45.73
CA ASN A 11 25.97 15.29 45.02
C ASN A 11 25.30 15.63 43.67
N LEU A 12 24.58 16.75 43.59
CA LEU A 12 24.04 17.26 42.32
C LEU A 12 25.15 17.66 41.34
N THR A 13 26.26 18.20 41.85
CA THR A 13 27.43 18.52 41.03
C THR A 13 28.04 17.25 40.42
N ILE A 14 28.11 16.16 41.18
CA ILE A 14 28.59 14.86 40.67
C ILE A 14 27.66 14.32 39.57
N LEU A 15 26.34 14.45 39.72
CA LEU A 15 25.38 14.08 38.67
C LEU A 15 25.55 14.92 37.39
N GLN A 16 25.80 16.22 37.54
CA GLN A 16 26.05 17.09 36.39
C GLN A 16 27.34 16.68 35.66
N GLN A 17 28.41 16.37 36.39
CA GLN A 17 29.66 15.86 35.82
C GLN A 17 29.49 14.50 35.14
N ALA A 18 28.74 13.58 35.76
CA ALA A 18 28.39 12.29 35.15
C ALA A 18 27.62 12.48 33.82
N THR A 19 26.73 13.46 33.78
CA THR A 19 25.96 13.82 32.58
C THR A 19 26.85 14.42 31.48
N SER A 20 27.82 15.27 31.84
CA SER A 20 28.81 15.77 30.89
C SER A 20 29.69 14.65 30.30
N LEU A 21 30.10 13.68 31.13
CA LEU A 21 30.85 12.51 30.67
C LEU A 21 30.03 11.62 29.73
N ASN A 22 28.75 11.44 30.04
CA ASN A 22 27.82 10.71 29.18
C ASN A 22 27.71 11.38 27.79
N HIS A 23 27.51 12.70 27.75
CA HIS A 23 27.50 13.45 26.47
C HIS A 23 28.83 13.43 25.71
N ALA A 24 29.95 13.24 26.42
CA ALA A 24 31.28 13.10 25.83
C ALA A 24 31.63 11.66 25.44
N ASP A 25 30.65 10.75 25.47
CA ASP A 25 30.79 9.32 25.14
C ASP A 25 31.81 8.55 26.01
N LYS A 26 32.09 9.07 27.21
CA LYS A 26 32.94 8.43 28.22
C LYS A 26 32.08 7.56 29.15
N ILE A 27 31.48 6.51 28.57
CA ILE A 27 30.40 5.73 29.20
C ILE A 27 30.85 5.10 30.52
N ASN A 28 32.05 4.53 30.58
CA ASN A 28 32.57 3.86 31.77
C ASN A 28 32.79 4.83 32.94
N GLU A 29 33.33 6.02 32.68
CA GLU A 29 33.51 7.08 33.67
C GLU A 29 32.16 7.66 34.10
N ALA A 30 31.23 7.88 33.16
CA ALA A 30 29.88 8.35 33.45
C ALA A 30 29.12 7.37 34.37
N VAL A 31 29.15 6.07 34.07
CA VAL A 31 28.52 5.03 34.91
C VAL A 31 29.10 5.00 36.32
N LYS A 32 30.44 5.13 36.46
CA LYS A 32 31.09 5.22 37.77
C LYS A 32 30.59 6.43 38.56
N MET A 33 30.50 7.60 37.94
CA MET A 33 30.06 8.83 38.62
C MET A 33 28.56 8.84 38.94
N TYR A 34 27.70 8.34 38.05
CA TYR A 34 26.28 8.15 38.34
C TYR A 34 26.07 7.19 39.52
N THR A 35 26.79 6.08 39.54
CA THR A 35 26.71 5.11 40.65
C THR A 35 27.15 5.76 41.97
N ALA A 36 28.24 6.53 41.96
CA ALA A 36 28.73 7.22 43.15
C ALA A 36 27.75 8.28 43.67
N ALA A 37 27.14 9.07 42.78
CA ALA A 37 26.14 10.06 43.16
C ALA A 37 24.86 9.41 43.73
N MET A 38 24.40 8.33 43.10
CA MET A 38 23.22 7.56 43.54
C MET A 38 23.41 7.03 44.97
N VAL A 39 24.53 6.36 45.25
CA VAL A 39 24.85 5.83 46.59
C VAL A 39 24.89 6.93 47.65
N ARG A 40 25.46 8.10 47.31
CA ARG A 40 25.52 9.23 48.24
C ARG A 40 24.15 9.87 48.48
N LEU A 41 23.33 10.01 47.45
CA LEU A 41 21.97 10.54 47.57
C LEU A 41 21.08 9.60 48.39
N ASP A 42 21.20 8.28 48.20
CA ASP A 42 20.45 7.30 48.97
C ASP A 42 20.82 7.34 50.46
N ALA A 43 22.09 7.60 50.78
CA ALA A 43 22.56 7.74 52.17
C ALA A 43 21.99 8.99 52.88
N LEU A 44 21.56 10.02 52.13
CA LEU A 44 20.98 11.23 52.70
C LEU A 44 19.49 11.06 53.04
N ILE A 45 18.78 10.11 52.40
CA ILE A 45 17.33 9.90 52.55
C ILE A 45 16.84 9.90 54.01
N PRO A 46 17.50 9.22 54.98
CA PRO A 46 17.03 9.18 56.37
C PRO A 46 17.02 10.54 57.09
N ASN A 47 17.82 11.49 56.59
CA ASN A 47 18.01 12.81 57.20
C ASN A 47 17.18 13.90 56.51
N LEU A 48 16.45 13.56 55.45
CA LEU A 48 15.62 14.49 54.68
C LEU A 48 14.20 14.58 55.24
N SER A 49 13.53 15.71 54.98
CA SER A 49 12.09 15.78 55.16
C SER A 49 11.39 14.74 54.26
N PRO A 50 10.19 14.26 54.63
CA PRO A 50 9.50 13.21 53.85
C PRO A 50 9.31 13.57 52.37
N GLU A 51 9.02 14.84 52.07
CA GLU A 51 8.85 15.32 50.69
C GLU A 51 10.16 15.29 49.90
N LEU A 52 11.27 15.74 50.49
CA LEU A 52 12.59 15.73 49.85
C LEU A 52 13.13 14.30 49.72
N ALA A 53 12.89 13.44 50.71
CA ALA A 53 13.24 12.03 50.66
C ALA A 53 12.57 11.31 49.49
N LEU A 54 11.28 11.58 49.25
CA LEU A 54 10.54 11.03 48.11
C LEU A 54 11.11 11.54 46.77
N LEU A 55 11.43 12.83 46.68
CA LEU A 55 12.02 13.40 45.47
C LEU A 55 13.40 12.79 45.17
N VAL A 56 14.25 12.63 46.20
CA VAL A 56 15.57 12.02 46.04
C VAL A 56 15.47 10.57 45.61
N ARG A 57 14.55 9.77 46.19
CA ARG A 57 14.29 8.39 45.75
C ARG A 57 13.90 8.29 44.28
N ARG A 58 12.97 9.14 43.84
CA ARG A 58 12.55 9.16 42.43
C ARG A 58 13.73 9.46 41.50
N ASN A 59 14.56 10.43 41.88
CA ASN A 59 15.73 10.80 41.10
C ASN A 59 16.81 9.70 41.10
N THR A 60 17.02 9.00 42.22
CA THR A 60 17.99 7.88 42.25
C THR A 60 17.50 6.68 41.45
N GLU A 61 16.19 6.43 41.38
CA GLU A 61 15.58 5.45 40.45
C GLU A 61 15.79 5.83 38.98
N ASP A 62 15.62 7.11 38.63
CA ASP A 62 15.88 7.63 37.28
C ASP A 62 17.36 7.43 36.90
N VAL A 63 18.28 7.76 37.81
CA VAL A 63 19.73 7.55 37.62
C VAL A 63 20.06 6.06 37.49
N GLY A 64 19.41 5.19 38.27
CA GLY A 64 19.54 3.73 38.16
C GLY A 64 19.14 3.21 36.78
N ARG A 65 18.06 3.73 36.20
CA ARG A 65 17.65 3.41 34.82
C ARG A 65 18.69 3.86 33.78
N ILE A 66 19.26 5.04 33.94
CA ILE A 66 20.33 5.54 33.07
C ILE A 66 21.56 4.61 33.13
N ILE A 67 21.99 4.22 34.34
CA ILE A 67 23.12 3.29 34.52
C ILE A 67 22.85 1.95 33.81
N HIS A 68 21.64 1.41 33.96
CA HIS A 68 21.26 0.15 33.30
C HIS A 68 21.33 0.27 31.78
N LEU A 69 20.77 1.36 31.21
CA LEU A 69 20.82 1.61 29.77
C LEU A 69 22.27 1.71 29.26
N LEU A 70 23.12 2.48 29.94
CA LEU A 70 24.53 2.65 29.57
C LEU A 70 25.34 1.34 29.65
N ARG A 71 25.05 0.47 30.61
CA ARG A 71 25.68 -0.86 30.69
C ARG A 71 25.18 -1.79 29.59
N SER A 72 23.90 -1.73 29.26
CA SER A 72 23.32 -2.54 28.18
C SER A 72 23.83 -2.15 26.79
N SER A 73 24.12 -0.87 26.55
CA SER A 73 24.74 -0.41 25.30
C SER A 73 26.22 -0.78 25.22
N SER A 74 26.95 -0.72 26.33
CA SER A 74 28.36 -1.13 26.39
C SER A 74 28.55 -2.64 26.20
N SER A 75 27.61 -3.47 26.67
CA SER A 75 27.69 -4.94 26.53
C SER A 75 27.53 -5.43 25.09
N ASN A 76 27.06 -4.58 24.18
CA ASN A 76 26.89 -4.93 22.75
C ASN A 76 28.07 -4.46 21.88
N GLN A 77 29.12 -3.88 22.46
CA GLN A 77 30.27 -3.33 21.70
C GLN A 77 31.49 -4.26 21.61
N ASP A 78 31.52 -5.42 22.27
CA ASP A 78 32.71 -6.29 22.29
C ASP A 78 32.81 -7.31 21.12
N GLU A 79 31.89 -7.29 20.15
CA GLU A 79 32.14 -7.89 18.83
C GLU A 79 32.20 -6.80 17.79
N VAL A 80 33.40 -6.28 17.53
CA VAL A 80 33.68 -5.45 16.35
C VAL A 80 33.55 -6.35 15.13
N SER A 81 32.31 -6.55 14.70
CA SER A 81 32.01 -7.04 13.37
C SER A 81 32.63 -6.06 12.37
N PRO A 82 33.44 -6.52 11.42
CA PRO A 82 33.98 -5.66 10.37
C PRO A 82 32.89 -5.17 9.40
N TYR A 83 31.63 -5.54 9.63
CA TYR A 83 30.49 -5.19 8.79
C TYR A 83 29.66 -4.07 9.42
N PRO A 84 29.16 -3.12 8.61
CA PRO A 84 28.30 -2.05 9.10
C PRO A 84 27.03 -2.63 9.73
N THR A 85 26.81 -2.35 11.01
CA THR A 85 25.56 -2.65 11.69
C THR A 85 24.51 -1.63 11.26
N PHE A 86 23.49 -2.08 10.53
CA PHE A 86 22.33 -1.27 10.24
C PHE A 86 21.47 -1.16 11.51
N PRO A 87 21.01 0.03 11.92
CA PRO A 87 20.18 0.21 13.14
C PRO A 87 18.79 -0.44 13.03
N ILE A 88 18.47 -1.02 11.86
CA ILE A 88 17.22 -1.73 11.60
C ILE A 88 17.43 -3.18 12.01
N GLN A 89 17.10 -3.50 13.25
CA GLN A 89 16.94 -4.90 13.65
C GLN A 89 15.71 -5.44 12.91
N PHE A 90 15.94 -6.23 11.85
CA PHE A 90 14.87 -6.87 11.10
C PHE A 90 14.25 -7.94 12.01
N SER A 91 13.24 -7.55 12.78
CA SER A 91 12.34 -8.50 13.43
C SER A 91 11.37 -8.97 12.36
N PRO A 92 11.34 -10.26 11.99
CA PRO A 92 10.30 -10.78 11.12
C PRO A 92 8.98 -10.62 11.86
N VAL A 93 8.28 -9.52 11.60
CA VAL A 93 6.91 -9.34 12.05
C VAL A 93 6.12 -10.44 11.35
N SER A 94 5.49 -11.32 12.13
CA SER A 94 4.53 -12.27 11.59
C SER A 94 3.48 -11.48 10.85
N ILE A 95 3.57 -11.49 9.52
CA ILE A 95 2.60 -10.83 8.66
C ILE A 95 1.26 -11.47 9.02
N PRO A 96 0.25 -10.72 9.47
CA PRO A 96 -1.06 -11.29 9.70
C PRO A 96 -1.49 -11.92 8.38
N MET A 97 -1.47 -13.25 8.34
CA MET A 97 -2.00 -14.00 7.21
C MET A 97 -3.50 -13.73 7.21
N GLU A 98 -3.93 -12.68 6.50
CA GLU A 98 -5.29 -12.65 5.98
C GLU A 98 -5.48 -14.00 5.29
N VAL A 99 -6.55 -14.72 5.65
CA VAL A 99 -6.86 -16.02 5.07
C VAL A 99 -7.08 -15.79 3.57
N TYR A 100 -6.02 -15.99 2.79
CA TYR A 100 -6.02 -15.83 1.35
C TYR A 100 -6.75 -17.05 0.76
N LYS A 101 -8.08 -17.00 0.79
CA LYS A 101 -8.94 -18.04 0.23
C LYS A 101 -9.73 -17.45 -0.93
N ALA A 102 -9.24 -17.74 -2.14
CA ALA A 102 -9.97 -17.40 -3.36
C ALA A 102 -11.36 -18.08 -3.35
N PRO A 103 -12.42 -17.40 -3.81
CA PRO A 103 -13.74 -18.01 -3.94
C PRO A 103 -13.71 -19.26 -4.83
N GLU A 104 -14.47 -20.29 -4.46
CA GLU A 104 -14.49 -21.55 -5.23
C GLU A 104 -15.08 -21.33 -6.63
N GLN A 105 -16.14 -20.53 -6.74
CA GLN A 105 -16.82 -20.25 -8.01
C GLN A 105 -16.02 -19.26 -8.87
N PRO A 106 -15.73 -19.59 -10.15
CA PRO A 106 -14.92 -18.74 -11.02
C PRO A 106 -15.43 -17.31 -11.19
N GLY A 107 -16.75 -17.10 -11.27
CA GLY A 107 -17.34 -15.76 -11.39
C GLY A 107 -16.98 -14.85 -10.21
N PHE A 108 -17.04 -15.38 -8.98
CA PHE A 108 -16.67 -14.64 -7.77
C PHE A 108 -15.18 -14.34 -7.65
N ARG A 109 -14.32 -15.14 -8.31
CA ARG A 109 -12.87 -14.86 -8.35
C ARG A 109 -12.56 -13.56 -9.07
N VAL A 110 -13.36 -13.16 -10.06
CA VAL A 110 -13.17 -11.89 -10.78
C VAL A 110 -13.42 -10.71 -9.84
N TYR A 111 -14.53 -10.70 -9.11
CA TYR A 111 -14.83 -9.63 -8.14
C TYR A 111 -13.84 -9.60 -6.98
N TRP A 112 -13.40 -10.77 -6.53
CA TRP A 112 -12.33 -10.88 -5.55
C TRP A 112 -10.99 -10.33 -6.05
N LEU A 113 -10.61 -10.63 -7.29
CA LEU A 113 -9.43 -10.03 -7.93
C LEU A 113 -9.54 -8.50 -8.01
N MET A 114 -10.71 -7.97 -8.37
CA MET A 114 -10.93 -6.51 -8.39
C MET A 114 -10.69 -5.88 -7.02
N ARG A 115 -11.20 -6.50 -5.94
CA ARG A 115 -10.95 -6.04 -4.57
C ARG A 115 -9.46 -6.06 -4.22
N LEU A 116 -8.74 -7.12 -4.61
CA LEU A 116 -7.30 -7.22 -4.38
C LEU A 116 -6.52 -6.17 -5.17
N LEU A 117 -6.83 -5.96 -6.45
CA LEU A 117 -6.21 -4.92 -7.28
C LEU A 117 -6.46 -3.54 -6.68
N MET A 118 -7.71 -3.22 -6.33
CA MET A 118 -8.09 -1.96 -5.70
C MET A 118 -7.31 -1.71 -4.39
N ARG A 119 -7.25 -2.71 -3.49
CA ARG A 119 -6.45 -2.63 -2.25
C ARG A 119 -4.96 -2.44 -2.56
N SER A 120 -4.42 -3.17 -3.54
CA SER A 120 -3.00 -3.05 -3.90
C SER A 120 -2.65 -1.65 -4.39
N ILE A 121 -3.55 -1.00 -5.12
CA ILE A 121 -3.38 0.40 -5.57
C ILE A 121 -3.45 1.34 -4.37
N GLN A 122 -4.45 1.20 -3.50
CA GLN A 122 -4.72 2.15 -2.42
C GLN A 122 -3.74 2.07 -1.24
N SER A 123 -3.36 0.86 -0.83
CA SER A 123 -2.58 0.62 0.40
C SER A 123 -1.47 -0.41 0.25
N GLY A 124 -1.38 -1.09 -0.90
CA GLY A 124 -0.60 -2.32 -1.03
C GLY A 124 -1.38 -3.54 -0.52
N ALA A 125 -1.12 -4.70 -1.12
CA ALA A 125 -1.83 -5.94 -0.79
C ALA A 125 -1.08 -7.19 -1.28
N PHE A 126 -1.37 -8.32 -0.65
CA PHE A 126 -1.04 -9.63 -1.19
C PHE A 126 -1.99 -9.97 -2.34
N LEU A 127 -1.43 -10.12 -3.55
CA LEU A 127 -2.18 -10.58 -4.71
C LEU A 127 -2.14 -12.09 -4.90
N THR A 128 -1.15 -12.77 -4.31
CA THR A 128 -1.05 -14.21 -4.07
C THR A 128 -0.44 -14.42 -2.68
N PRO A 129 -0.44 -15.64 -2.11
CA PRO A 129 0.22 -15.89 -0.83
C PRO A 129 1.70 -15.47 -0.82
N ASP A 130 2.35 -15.50 -1.99
CA ASP A 130 3.78 -15.27 -2.16
C ASP A 130 4.11 -13.92 -2.83
N LEU A 131 3.09 -13.13 -3.21
CA LEU A 131 3.28 -11.87 -3.93
C LEU A 131 2.58 -10.71 -3.21
N TYR A 132 3.37 -9.95 -2.45
CA TYR A 132 2.97 -8.64 -1.96
C TYR A 132 3.31 -7.56 -2.99
N VAL A 133 2.31 -6.76 -3.36
CA VAL A 133 2.51 -5.57 -4.20
C VAL A 133 2.40 -4.35 -3.30
N PHE A 134 3.52 -3.67 -3.10
CA PHE A 134 3.60 -2.41 -2.35
C PHE A 134 2.82 -1.31 -3.07
N ARG A 135 2.22 -0.40 -2.30
CA ARG A 135 1.54 0.79 -2.84
C ARG A 135 2.49 1.60 -3.72
N GLU A 136 3.74 1.71 -3.30
CA GLU A 136 4.81 2.45 -3.97
C GLU A 136 5.07 1.92 -5.39
N VAL A 137 4.74 0.66 -5.69
CA VAL A 137 4.83 0.11 -7.04
C VAL A 137 3.89 0.83 -8.00
N TRP A 138 2.69 1.19 -7.56
CA TRP A 138 1.70 1.91 -8.37
C TRP A 138 2.04 3.39 -8.51
N HIS A 139 2.54 4.00 -7.45
CA HIS A 139 2.78 5.44 -7.31
C HIS A 139 4.25 5.84 -7.51
N GLN A 140 5.02 5.12 -8.34
CA GLN A 140 6.43 5.41 -8.53
C GLN A 140 6.65 6.74 -9.28
N CYS A 141 7.67 7.50 -8.87
CA CYS A 141 8.11 8.65 -9.67
C CYS A 141 8.50 8.21 -11.10
N GLY A 142 7.89 8.90 -12.07
CA GLY A 142 8.05 8.66 -13.49
C GLY A 142 7.32 7.42 -14.03
N ALA A 143 6.45 6.77 -13.25
CA ALA A 143 5.67 5.59 -13.66
C ALA A 143 4.95 5.81 -15.01
N ALA A 144 4.44 7.02 -15.23
CA ALA A 144 3.77 7.41 -16.46
C ALA A 144 4.62 7.18 -17.74
N ALA A 145 5.95 7.31 -17.65
CA ALA A 145 6.84 7.07 -18.78
C ALA A 145 7.00 5.58 -19.15
N SER A 146 6.68 4.66 -18.24
CA SER A 146 6.73 3.20 -18.51
C SER A 146 5.40 2.64 -18.95
N LEU A 147 4.30 3.32 -18.64
CA LEU A 147 2.98 2.86 -19.03
C LEU A 147 2.55 3.49 -20.34
N CYS A 148 2.02 2.66 -21.23
CA CYS A 148 1.47 3.12 -22.49
C CYS A 148 -0.02 3.45 -22.36
N PHE A 149 -0.48 4.40 -23.19
CA PHE A 149 -1.90 4.69 -23.41
C PHE A 149 -2.68 5.16 -22.17
N ILE A 150 -2.03 5.86 -21.24
CA ILE A 150 -2.64 6.32 -19.99
C ILE A 150 -3.91 7.14 -20.26
N GLU A 151 -3.87 8.09 -21.19
CA GLU A 151 -5.05 8.87 -21.55
C GLU A 151 -6.22 8.00 -22.06
N ALA A 152 -5.95 7.03 -22.93
CA ALA A 152 -6.98 6.13 -23.43
C ALA A 152 -7.57 5.27 -22.30
N LYS A 153 -6.74 4.86 -21.33
CA LYS A 153 -7.19 4.14 -20.13
C LYS A 153 -8.04 5.03 -19.22
N ILE A 154 -7.68 6.30 -19.01
CA ILE A 154 -8.51 7.28 -18.29
C ILE A 154 -9.90 7.38 -18.94
N CYS A 155 -9.94 7.53 -20.27
CA CYS A 155 -11.19 7.56 -21.03
C CYS A 155 -12.02 6.28 -20.84
N TYR A 156 -11.37 5.12 -20.96
CA TYR A 156 -12.02 3.83 -20.80
C TYR A 156 -12.64 3.68 -19.41
N PHE A 157 -11.87 3.94 -18.34
CA PHE A 157 -12.34 3.79 -16.96
C PHE A 157 -13.40 4.82 -16.57
N SER A 158 -13.23 6.08 -16.96
CA SER A 158 -14.25 7.12 -16.70
C SER A 158 -15.56 6.83 -17.44
N SER A 159 -15.48 6.39 -18.70
CA SER A 159 -16.68 6.02 -19.48
C SER A 159 -17.37 4.78 -18.90
N LEU A 160 -16.61 3.82 -18.39
CA LEU A 160 -17.14 2.66 -17.67
C LEU A 160 -17.93 3.08 -16.43
N CYS A 161 -17.41 4.01 -15.62
CA CYS A 161 -18.13 4.56 -14.47
C CYS A 161 -19.45 5.21 -14.91
N SER A 162 -19.41 6.06 -15.94
CA SER A 162 -20.63 6.68 -16.49
C SER A 162 -21.64 5.64 -17.02
N ALA A 163 -21.17 4.52 -17.56
CA ALA A 163 -22.03 3.43 -18.02
C ALA A 163 -22.66 2.64 -16.86
N MET A 164 -22.03 2.59 -15.68
CA MET A 164 -22.56 1.95 -14.46
C MET A 164 -23.51 2.84 -13.67
N GLU A 165 -23.43 4.17 -13.81
CA GLU A 165 -24.26 5.13 -13.08
C GLU A 165 -25.78 4.80 -13.14
N PRO A 166 -26.38 4.49 -14.30
CA PRO A 166 -27.79 4.12 -14.36
C PRO A 166 -28.13 2.84 -13.59
N LEU A 167 -27.18 1.89 -13.49
CA LEU A 167 -27.37 0.64 -12.75
C LEU A 167 -27.29 0.89 -11.23
N THR A 168 -26.37 1.75 -10.79
CA THR A 168 -26.19 2.09 -9.36
C THR A 168 -27.40 2.81 -8.76
N SER A 169 -28.14 3.57 -9.57
CA SER A 169 -29.35 4.28 -9.14
C SER A 169 -30.60 3.39 -9.00
N MET A 170 -30.53 2.12 -9.44
CA MET A 170 -31.64 1.17 -9.31
C MET A 170 -31.63 0.55 -7.90
N SER A 171 -32.28 1.21 -6.94
CA SER A 171 -32.29 0.85 -5.52
C SER A 171 -33.00 -0.48 -5.19
N ALA A 172 -33.85 -0.99 -6.09
CA ALA A 172 -34.44 -2.32 -5.98
C ALA A 172 -34.75 -2.91 -7.36
N PRO A 173 -34.41 -4.19 -7.63
CA PRO A 173 -34.75 -4.89 -8.87
C PRO A 173 -36.23 -5.30 -8.89
N GLY A 174 -37.14 -4.34 -8.72
CA GLY A 174 -38.58 -4.56 -8.83
C GLY A 174 -39.03 -4.69 -10.29
N ASP A 175 -38.36 -3.98 -11.20
CA ASP A 175 -38.65 -4.02 -12.65
C ASP A 175 -37.56 -4.80 -13.39
N MET A 176 -37.77 -6.11 -13.50
CA MET A 176 -36.84 -7.04 -14.15
C MET A 176 -36.53 -6.66 -15.60
N SER A 177 -37.51 -6.10 -16.31
CA SER A 177 -37.34 -5.69 -17.70
C SER A 177 -36.37 -4.51 -17.82
N LYS A 178 -36.51 -3.51 -16.95
CA LYS A 178 -35.59 -2.36 -16.91
C LYS A 178 -34.19 -2.78 -16.50
N VAL A 179 -34.06 -3.67 -15.52
CA VAL A 179 -32.76 -4.20 -15.08
C VAL A 179 -32.06 -4.91 -16.24
N LEU A 180 -32.75 -5.81 -16.92
CA LEU A 180 -32.20 -6.53 -18.06
C LEU A 180 -31.76 -5.58 -19.18
N GLN A 181 -32.59 -4.60 -19.52
CA GLN A 181 -32.27 -3.59 -20.53
C GLN A 181 -31.04 -2.76 -20.16
N ALA A 182 -30.93 -2.34 -18.90
CA ALA A 182 -29.77 -1.58 -18.42
C ALA A 182 -28.49 -2.40 -18.45
N LEU A 183 -28.55 -3.68 -18.05
CA LEU A 183 -27.41 -4.60 -18.12
C LEU A 183 -26.95 -4.86 -19.56
N GLN A 184 -27.89 -5.08 -20.48
CA GLN A 184 -27.59 -5.25 -21.91
C GLN A 184 -26.96 -4.00 -22.50
N LYS A 185 -27.47 -2.81 -22.16
CA LYS A 185 -26.90 -1.53 -22.57
C LYS A 185 -25.47 -1.36 -22.07
N PHE A 186 -25.22 -1.67 -20.79
CA PHE A 186 -23.87 -1.65 -20.22
C PHE A 186 -22.94 -2.62 -20.94
N SER A 187 -23.37 -3.88 -21.16
CA SER A 187 -22.54 -4.91 -21.81
C SER A 187 -22.16 -4.57 -23.26
N SER A 188 -23.06 -3.91 -24.00
CA SER A 188 -22.76 -3.39 -25.35
C SER A 188 -21.80 -2.20 -25.28
N CYS A 189 -22.04 -1.24 -24.38
CA CYS A 189 -21.17 -0.08 -24.19
C CYS A 189 -19.75 -0.48 -23.79
N GLU A 190 -19.59 -1.39 -22.83
CA GLU A 190 -18.27 -1.88 -22.41
C GLU A 190 -17.51 -2.52 -23.57
N ARG A 191 -18.20 -3.28 -24.42
CA ARG A 191 -17.60 -3.92 -25.60
C ARG A 191 -17.07 -2.88 -26.58
N GLU A 192 -17.88 -1.88 -26.91
CA GLU A 192 -17.48 -0.78 -27.80
C GLU A 192 -16.29 0.03 -27.22
N LEU A 193 -16.32 0.31 -25.91
CA LEU A 193 -15.24 1.00 -25.22
C LEU A 193 -13.94 0.19 -25.26
N ARG A 194 -14.02 -1.13 -25.06
CA ARG A 194 -12.86 -2.03 -25.10
C ARG A 194 -12.30 -2.19 -26.51
N GLU A 195 -13.14 -2.32 -27.52
CA GLU A 195 -12.72 -2.33 -28.93
C GLU A 195 -12.04 -1.01 -29.32
N THR A 196 -12.57 0.12 -28.84
CA THR A 196 -11.97 1.44 -29.05
C THR A 196 -10.58 1.52 -28.41
N LEU A 197 -10.44 1.09 -27.15
CA LEU A 197 -9.17 1.05 -26.46
C LEU A 197 -8.16 0.15 -27.19
N GLN A 198 -8.58 -1.06 -27.58
CA GLN A 198 -7.75 -2.00 -28.33
C GLN A 198 -7.28 -1.38 -29.65
N SER A 199 -8.18 -0.74 -30.40
CA SER A 199 -7.82 -0.05 -31.65
C SER A 199 -6.83 1.09 -31.43
N CYS A 200 -6.93 1.81 -30.31
CA CYS A 200 -5.95 2.83 -29.92
C CYS A 200 -4.58 2.21 -29.60
N MET A 201 -4.55 1.03 -29.01
CA MET A 201 -3.33 0.31 -28.65
C MET A 201 -2.62 -0.26 -29.89
N GLU A 202 -3.35 -0.90 -30.80
CA GLU A 202 -2.82 -1.52 -32.03
C GLU A 202 -2.28 -0.50 -33.03
N LYS A 203 -2.95 0.65 -33.20
CA LYS A 203 -2.53 1.70 -34.15
C LYS A 203 -1.14 2.28 -33.86
N ARG A 204 -0.55 2.06 -32.68
CA ARG A 204 0.80 2.54 -32.35
C ARG A 204 1.90 1.57 -32.79
N GLU A 205 1.60 0.28 -32.93
CA GLU A 205 2.56 -0.70 -33.45
C GLU A 205 2.76 -0.53 -34.96
N ASP A 206 1.71 -0.12 -35.69
CA ASP A 206 1.74 0.00 -37.15
C ASP A 206 1.89 1.44 -37.70
N ALA A 207 1.99 2.46 -36.85
CA ALA A 207 2.04 3.85 -37.31
C ALA A 207 3.42 4.32 -37.80
N LYS A 208 3.78 3.90 -39.02
CA LYS A 208 3.98 4.87 -40.11
C LYS A 208 2.62 5.03 -40.81
N SER A 209 1.96 6.19 -40.63
CA SER A 209 0.98 6.84 -41.55
C SER A 209 0.09 5.90 -42.40
N THR A 210 -1.24 5.82 -42.33
CA THR A 210 -2.27 6.86 -42.52
C THR A 210 -3.59 6.10 -42.67
N ARG A 211 -4.67 6.46 -41.97
CA ARG A 211 -6.02 6.46 -42.56
C ARG A 211 -7.03 7.14 -41.63
N LYS A 212 -7.74 8.11 -42.22
CA LYS A 212 -8.86 8.83 -41.65
C LYS A 212 -10.12 8.02 -41.95
N THR A 213 -10.80 7.53 -40.93
CA THR A 213 -12.15 6.96 -41.07
C THR A 213 -13.04 7.45 -39.93
N MET A 214 -14.10 8.17 -40.31
CA MET A 214 -15.29 8.60 -39.56
C MET A 214 -15.15 8.83 -38.03
N TRP A 215 -14.83 10.08 -37.70
CA TRP A 215 -14.66 10.65 -36.35
C TRP A 215 -15.84 11.56 -35.93
N SER A 216 -17.07 11.30 -36.38
CA SER A 216 -18.18 12.25 -36.15
C SER A 216 -18.74 12.24 -34.72
N LEU A 217 -18.42 11.26 -33.88
CA LEU A 217 -18.87 11.22 -32.48
C LEU A 217 -17.83 11.73 -31.46
N PHE A 218 -16.60 12.03 -31.88
CA PHE A 218 -15.49 12.34 -30.96
C PHE A 218 -14.72 13.62 -31.36
N SER A 219 -15.42 14.70 -31.68
CA SER A 219 -14.80 16.00 -32.00
C SER A 219 -14.04 16.62 -30.82
N LYS A 220 -14.33 16.20 -29.57
CA LYS A 220 -13.57 16.58 -28.36
C LYS A 220 -12.26 15.79 -28.21
N MET A 221 -12.00 14.80 -29.08
CA MET A 221 -10.89 13.87 -28.95
C MET A 221 -9.64 14.24 -29.77
N LYS A 222 -9.60 15.46 -30.35
CA LYS A 222 -8.44 15.98 -31.11
C LYS A 222 -7.32 16.61 -30.26
N LYS A 223 -7.49 16.73 -28.93
CA LYS A 223 -6.45 17.25 -28.00
C LYS A 223 -5.49 16.19 -27.43
N TRP A 224 -5.64 14.91 -27.82
CA TRP A 224 -5.06 13.73 -27.16
C TRP A 224 -3.70 13.31 -27.72
N ARG A 225 -2.88 14.25 -28.21
CA ARG A 225 -1.61 13.89 -28.87
C ARG A 225 -0.34 14.24 -28.10
N HIS A 226 -0.38 15.07 -27.06
CA HIS A 226 0.86 15.60 -26.47
C HIS A 226 0.82 15.87 -24.95
N GLN A 227 -0.07 15.26 -24.17
CA GLN A 227 0.01 15.34 -22.71
C GLN A 227 0.41 13.98 -22.13
N GLU A 228 1.42 13.99 -21.25
CA GLU A 228 1.67 12.87 -20.35
C GLU A 228 0.43 12.73 -19.47
N GLY A 229 -0.41 11.74 -19.77
CA GLY A 229 -1.58 11.45 -18.95
C GLY A 229 -1.15 11.18 -17.51
N ASP A 230 -1.89 11.74 -16.56
CA ASP A 230 -1.62 11.56 -15.15
C ASP A 230 -2.00 10.14 -14.70
N ILE A 231 -0.99 9.35 -14.31
CA ILE A 231 -1.18 7.98 -13.81
C ILE A 231 -2.09 7.96 -12.58
N GLU A 232 -2.03 8.98 -11.73
CA GLU A 232 -2.86 9.06 -10.52
C GLU A 232 -4.35 9.18 -10.89
N VAL A 233 -4.65 9.96 -11.94
CA VAL A 233 -6.01 10.08 -12.47
C VAL A 233 -6.48 8.74 -13.05
N ALA A 234 -5.61 8.03 -13.77
CA ALA A 234 -5.94 6.71 -14.31
C ALA A 234 -6.22 5.68 -13.20
N LEU A 235 -5.39 5.66 -12.15
CA LEU A 235 -5.54 4.76 -11.01
C LEU A 235 -6.79 5.09 -10.16
N SER A 236 -7.10 6.37 -10.00
CA SER A 236 -8.32 6.83 -9.32
C SER A 236 -9.58 6.34 -10.06
N TRP A 237 -9.65 6.55 -11.38
CA TRP A 237 -10.74 6.03 -12.19
C TRP A 237 -10.80 4.50 -12.20
N ALA A 238 -9.65 3.82 -12.24
CA ALA A 238 -9.61 2.37 -12.14
C ALA A 238 -10.20 1.88 -10.80
N CYS A 239 -9.81 2.48 -9.67
CA CYS A 239 -10.40 2.15 -8.37
C CYS A 239 -11.92 2.33 -8.34
N ASN A 240 -12.42 3.45 -8.89
CA ASN A 240 -13.86 3.70 -8.99
C ASN A 240 -14.59 2.63 -9.81
N VAL A 241 -14.01 2.20 -10.94
CA VAL A 241 -14.57 1.09 -11.75
C VAL A 241 -14.60 -0.21 -10.94
N LEU A 242 -13.51 -0.56 -10.27
CA LEU A 242 -13.40 -1.80 -9.49
C LEU A 242 -14.40 -1.82 -8.33
N GLU A 243 -14.62 -0.67 -7.69
CA GLU A 243 -15.58 -0.50 -6.60
C GLU A 243 -17.03 -0.57 -7.11
N GLN A 244 -17.40 0.18 -8.14
CA GLN A 244 -18.76 0.16 -8.69
C GLN A 244 -19.12 -1.21 -9.29
N ALA A 245 -18.16 -1.90 -9.89
CA ALA A 245 -18.35 -3.23 -10.46
C ALA A 245 -18.76 -4.28 -9.42
N GLN A 246 -18.53 -4.04 -8.12
CA GLN A 246 -19.01 -4.94 -7.06
C GLN A 246 -20.54 -5.04 -7.05
N LEU A 247 -21.28 -4.06 -7.57
CA LEU A 247 -22.74 -4.12 -7.73
C LEU A 247 -23.19 -5.38 -8.48
N PHE A 248 -22.46 -5.78 -9.52
CA PHE A 248 -22.80 -6.95 -10.31
C PHE A 248 -22.71 -8.26 -9.51
N GLU A 249 -21.76 -8.36 -8.57
CA GLU A 249 -21.66 -9.49 -7.64
C GLU A 249 -22.90 -9.55 -6.75
N HIS A 250 -23.28 -8.41 -6.15
CA HIS A 250 -24.45 -8.30 -5.29
C HIS A 250 -25.73 -8.67 -6.05
N TRP A 251 -25.88 -8.20 -7.28
CA TRP A 251 -27.02 -8.53 -8.13
C TRP A 251 -27.03 -10.01 -8.51
N TYR A 252 -25.87 -10.59 -8.85
CA TYR A 252 -25.77 -12.02 -9.15
C TYR A 252 -26.24 -12.87 -7.96
N ILE A 253 -25.76 -12.56 -6.75
CA ILE A 253 -26.16 -13.24 -5.52
C ILE A 253 -27.67 -13.06 -5.29
N TYR A 254 -28.18 -11.84 -5.38
CA TYR A 254 -29.59 -11.53 -5.19
C TYR A 254 -30.49 -12.35 -6.14
N PHE A 255 -30.22 -12.31 -7.45
CA PHE A 255 -31.04 -13.02 -8.43
C PHE A 255 -30.93 -14.53 -8.29
N THR A 256 -29.76 -15.05 -7.93
CA THR A 256 -29.56 -16.49 -7.70
C THR A 256 -30.27 -16.96 -6.42
N GLN A 257 -30.31 -16.15 -5.37
CA GLN A 257 -31.05 -16.48 -4.16
C GLN A 257 -32.57 -16.39 -4.39
N ALA A 258 -33.03 -15.41 -5.17
CA ALA A 258 -34.45 -15.26 -5.50
C ALA A 258 -35.04 -16.49 -6.23
N THR A 259 -34.22 -17.28 -6.94
CA THR A 259 -34.67 -18.52 -7.59
C THR A 259 -34.73 -19.72 -6.65
N LEU A 260 -34.01 -19.71 -5.53
CA LEU A 260 -34.08 -20.77 -4.52
C LEU A 260 -35.42 -20.76 -3.77
N PHE A 261 -36.00 -19.58 -3.55
CA PHE A 261 -37.25 -19.43 -2.79
C PHE A 261 -38.52 -19.55 -3.65
N ARG A 262 -38.42 -19.29 -4.95
CA ARG A 262 -39.54 -19.42 -5.90
C ARG A 262 -39.24 -20.63 -6.77
N ASN A 263 -39.88 -21.77 -6.50
CA ASN A 263 -39.72 -23.07 -7.18
C ASN A 263 -39.74 -23.08 -8.73
N ARG A 264 -39.86 -21.92 -9.41
CA ARG A 264 -39.63 -21.73 -10.84
C ARG A 264 -38.81 -20.45 -11.09
N MET A 265 -37.65 -20.62 -11.71
CA MET A 265 -36.87 -19.52 -12.27
C MET A 265 -37.60 -18.94 -13.49
N SER A 266 -37.96 -17.65 -13.44
CA SER A 266 -38.52 -16.99 -14.62
C SER A 266 -37.45 -16.84 -15.71
N HIS A 267 -37.87 -16.85 -16.98
CA HIS A 267 -36.97 -16.66 -18.12
C HIS A 267 -36.14 -15.37 -17.99
N GLN A 268 -36.79 -14.27 -17.57
CA GLN A 268 -36.13 -12.98 -17.37
C GLN A 268 -35.02 -13.03 -16.31
N VAL A 269 -35.23 -13.73 -15.18
CA VAL A 269 -34.19 -13.87 -14.14
C VAL A 269 -33.01 -14.67 -14.67
N LYS A 270 -33.26 -15.69 -15.49
CA LYS A 270 -32.19 -16.45 -16.18
C LYS A 270 -31.40 -15.57 -17.14
N GLU A 271 -32.06 -14.73 -17.92
CA GLU A 271 -31.41 -13.78 -18.83
C GLU A 271 -30.57 -12.74 -18.08
N ILE A 272 -31.08 -12.22 -16.96
CA ILE A 272 -30.34 -11.29 -16.10
C ILE A 272 -29.06 -11.95 -15.58
N ILE A 273 -29.17 -13.15 -15.01
CA ILE A 273 -28.01 -13.91 -14.49
C ILE A 273 -26.97 -14.16 -15.59
N ASN A 274 -27.41 -14.62 -16.77
CA ASN A 274 -26.52 -14.84 -17.90
C ASN A 274 -25.83 -13.55 -18.36
N THR A 275 -26.56 -12.43 -18.36
CA THR A 275 -26.02 -11.12 -18.73
C THR A 275 -24.98 -10.65 -17.72
N ILE A 276 -25.21 -10.85 -16.42
CA ILE A 276 -24.23 -10.53 -15.37
C ILE A 276 -22.97 -11.39 -15.52
N GLN A 277 -23.09 -12.68 -15.84
CA GLN A 277 -21.93 -13.55 -16.10
C GLN A 277 -21.12 -13.11 -17.33
N LEU A 278 -21.81 -12.67 -18.39
CA LEU A 278 -21.17 -12.07 -19.56
C LEU A 278 -20.39 -10.81 -19.17
N ILE A 279 -21.03 -9.91 -18.42
CA ILE A 279 -20.39 -8.69 -17.88
C ILE A 279 -19.19 -9.05 -17.00
N THR A 280 -19.29 -10.07 -16.16
CA THR A 280 -18.17 -10.54 -15.32
C THR A 280 -16.97 -10.91 -16.18
N THR A 281 -17.20 -11.65 -17.27
CA THR A 281 -16.15 -12.05 -18.21
C THR A 281 -15.54 -10.84 -18.92
N GLN A 282 -16.38 -9.87 -19.30
CA GLN A 282 -15.96 -8.62 -19.91
C GLN A 282 -15.07 -7.81 -18.96
N LEU A 283 -15.47 -7.66 -17.70
CA LEU A 283 -14.71 -6.92 -16.70
C LEU A 283 -13.37 -7.60 -16.34
N TYR A 284 -13.32 -8.93 -16.39
CA TYR A 284 -12.04 -9.64 -16.30
C TYR A 284 -11.13 -9.29 -17.48
N LYS A 285 -11.65 -9.42 -18.72
CA LYS A 285 -10.87 -9.19 -19.95
C LYS A 285 -10.51 -7.72 -20.19
N GLY A 286 -11.27 -6.79 -19.64
CA GLY A 286 -11.03 -5.35 -19.73
C GLY A 286 -10.21 -4.85 -18.54
N PRO A 287 -10.84 -4.21 -17.53
CA PRO A 287 -10.14 -3.53 -16.45
C PRO A 287 -9.15 -4.41 -15.68
N CYS A 288 -9.49 -5.67 -15.37
CA CYS A 288 -8.58 -6.52 -14.58
C CYS A 288 -7.30 -6.87 -15.37
N SER A 289 -7.45 -7.35 -16.62
CA SER A 289 -6.32 -7.66 -17.48
C SER A 289 -5.41 -6.45 -17.72
N LEU A 290 -5.99 -5.27 -17.98
CA LEU A 290 -5.22 -4.04 -18.19
C LEU A 290 -4.39 -3.66 -16.96
N LEU A 291 -5.01 -3.70 -15.78
CA LEU A 291 -4.32 -3.38 -14.52
C LEU A 291 -3.24 -4.39 -14.19
N LEU A 292 -3.48 -5.69 -14.43
CA LEU A 292 -2.46 -6.72 -14.23
C LEU A 292 -1.25 -6.53 -15.16
N GLN A 293 -1.47 -6.17 -16.43
CA GLN A 293 -0.38 -5.87 -17.37
C GLN A 293 0.44 -4.66 -16.93
N ASP A 294 -0.23 -3.59 -16.52
CA ASP A 294 0.43 -2.39 -16.00
C ASP A 294 1.22 -2.71 -14.73
N MET A 295 0.62 -3.48 -13.82
CA MET A 295 1.27 -3.93 -12.60
C MET A 295 2.55 -4.72 -12.89
N ILE A 296 2.52 -5.69 -13.81
CA ILE A 296 3.72 -6.46 -14.18
C ILE A 296 4.84 -5.52 -14.62
N THR A 297 4.52 -4.55 -15.48
CA THR A 297 5.48 -3.55 -15.97
C THR A 297 6.04 -2.71 -14.81
N LEU A 298 5.19 -2.27 -13.89
CA LEU A 298 5.57 -1.45 -12.74
C LEU A 298 6.39 -2.23 -11.72
N VAL A 299 6.05 -3.49 -11.43
CA VAL A 299 6.79 -4.37 -10.53
C VAL A 299 8.20 -4.60 -11.07
N GLN A 300 8.33 -4.93 -12.36
CA GLN A 300 9.63 -5.11 -13.01
C GLN A 300 10.48 -3.84 -12.91
N ARG A 301 9.87 -2.67 -13.15
CA ARG A 301 10.55 -1.38 -12.98
C ARG A 301 10.97 -1.13 -11.54
N PHE A 302 10.09 -1.42 -10.58
CA PHE A 302 10.36 -1.24 -9.15
C PHE A 302 11.56 -2.08 -8.72
N GLN A 303 11.54 -3.37 -9.06
CA GLN A 303 12.63 -4.30 -8.77
C GLN A 303 13.96 -3.84 -9.40
N CYS A 304 13.92 -3.35 -10.65
CA CYS A 304 15.10 -2.78 -11.32
C CYS A 304 15.65 -1.55 -10.59
N LYS A 305 14.78 -0.63 -10.14
CA LYS A 305 15.19 0.53 -9.32
C LYS A 305 15.78 0.10 -7.99
N CYS A 306 15.14 -0.82 -7.27
CA CYS A 306 15.64 -1.35 -6.00
C CYS A 306 17.03 -1.98 -6.17
N ARG A 307 17.22 -2.83 -7.20
CA ARG A 307 18.52 -3.43 -7.51
C ARG A 307 19.60 -2.37 -7.76
N LYS A 308 19.31 -1.35 -8.58
CA LYS A 308 20.25 -0.24 -8.83
C LYS A 308 20.58 0.53 -7.55
N SER A 309 19.60 0.85 -6.73
CA SER A 309 19.81 1.52 -5.45
C SER A 309 20.65 0.69 -4.47
N ILE A 310 20.41 -0.61 -4.38
CA ILE A 310 21.22 -1.51 -3.53
C ILE A 310 22.67 -1.55 -4.02
N VAL A 311 22.89 -1.69 -5.34
CA VAL A 311 24.25 -1.70 -5.92
C VAL A 311 25.02 -0.42 -5.57
N HIS A 312 24.36 0.75 -5.60
CA HIS A 312 24.99 2.01 -5.20
C HIS A 312 25.37 2.10 -3.71
N LEU A 313 24.73 1.30 -2.85
CA LEU A 313 25.03 1.24 -1.42
C LEU A 313 26.11 0.20 -1.07
N LEU A 314 26.49 -0.66 -2.02
CA LEU A 314 27.57 -1.62 -1.81
C LEU A 314 28.93 -0.90 -1.93
N PRO A 315 29.87 -1.12 -0.98
CA PRO A 315 31.14 -0.38 -0.91
C PRO A 315 32.15 -0.71 -2.03
N VAL A 316 31.79 -1.49 -3.06
CA VAL A 316 32.69 -1.89 -4.15
C VAL A 316 31.89 -1.91 -5.46
N GLY A 317 32.50 -1.42 -6.55
CA GLY A 317 31.95 -1.46 -7.91
C GLY A 317 31.81 -2.89 -8.44
N VAL A 318 30.83 -3.62 -7.93
CA VAL A 318 30.44 -4.93 -8.46
C VAL A 318 29.56 -4.65 -9.68
N GLU A 319 30.16 -4.75 -10.87
CA GLU A 319 29.39 -4.82 -12.12
C GLU A 319 28.55 -6.09 -12.08
N LEU A 320 27.25 -5.94 -11.79
CA LEU A 320 26.33 -7.06 -11.86
C LEU A 320 26.06 -7.37 -13.33
N ASP A 321 26.50 -8.55 -13.76
CA ASP A 321 26.26 -9.08 -15.10
C ASP A 321 24.75 -9.06 -15.43
N PRO A 322 24.32 -8.46 -16.55
CA PRO A 322 22.90 -8.35 -16.91
C PRO A 322 22.28 -9.67 -17.39
N SER A 323 23.07 -10.74 -17.53
CA SER A 323 22.73 -12.03 -18.13
C SER A 323 22.27 -13.11 -17.13
N GLY A 324 22.21 -12.82 -15.83
CA GLY A 324 21.72 -13.77 -14.81
C GLY A 324 20.19 -13.78 -14.72
N LEU A 325 19.53 -14.47 -15.64
CA LEU A 325 18.15 -14.96 -15.55
C LEU A 325 18.15 -16.49 -15.69
#